data_AF-A0A1D9GVE7-F1
#
_entry.id   AF-A0A1D9GVE7-F1
#
_cell.length_a   1.000
_cell.length_b   1.000
_cell.length_c   1.000
_cell.angle_alpha   90.00
_cell.angle_beta   90.00
_cell.angle_gamma   90.00
#
_symmetry.space_group_name_H-M   'P 1'
#
loop_
_entity.id
_entity.type
_entity.pdbx_description
1 polymer ?
#
loop_
_entity_poly.entity_id
_entity_poly.type
_entity_poly.pdbx_seq_one_letter_code
_entity_poly.pdbx_strand_id
1 'polypeptide(L)'
;MALTYGHWRLAATVAFCLAGALPVQYVAAQPMQAGGQPASLCDMPWFRAGTRVQMEADGEMPMSITFRLRQAAVQPGGCEANFEIHSKSAMAALKGPPVVVDQVHAVRIVPAESGSEGNVESISAVVNARARYARMFGEAAFRGRGVLDYASMALQEGKVLDGETFESALSVKIYRLATGEEVGTMRAEHASVAVGPRKVGRLQTIATALGPQKCLPISYEKRTSLGALEFAGERLESIPTVMNVTDWYCPSVFFVLRTEVRQMGKVQRVDVTAFEREEPLE
;
A
#
# COMPACT_ATOMS: atom_id res chain seq x y z
N MET A 1 41.16 21.26 4.67
CA MET A 1 40.95 19.89 5.20
C MET A 1 39.63 19.86 5.98
N ALA A 2 38.51 19.91 5.27
CA ALA A 2 37.14 19.82 5.82
C ALA A 2 36.17 19.71 4.63
N LEU A 3 35.61 18.52 4.38
CA LEU A 3 34.61 18.30 3.34
C LEU A 3 33.45 17.47 3.90
N THR A 4 32.44 18.20 4.38
CA THR A 4 31.01 17.88 4.20
C THR A 4 30.57 16.42 4.38
N TYR A 5 30.32 16.02 5.63
CA TYR A 5 29.39 14.91 5.93
C TYR A 5 27.96 15.34 5.56
N GLY A 6 27.46 14.90 4.40
CA GLY A 6 26.18 15.41 3.88
C GLY A 6 25.41 14.58 2.84
N HIS A 7 25.81 13.34 2.51
CA HIS A 7 25.21 12.59 1.39
C HIS A 7 24.98 11.08 1.64
N TRP A 8 24.18 10.71 2.67
CA TRP A 8 23.74 9.31 2.89
C TRP A 8 22.23 9.18 3.18
N ARG A 9 21.40 10.07 2.62
CA ARG A 9 19.92 10.04 2.77
C ARG A 9 19.14 9.53 1.53
N LEU A 10 19.83 9.19 0.44
CA LEU A 10 19.20 8.82 -0.84
C LEU A 10 18.86 7.33 -0.98
N ALA A 11 19.57 6.42 -0.31
CA ALA A 11 19.32 4.98 -0.41
C ALA A 11 18.06 4.54 0.38
N ALA A 12 17.83 5.12 1.55
CA ALA A 12 16.75 4.72 2.46
C ALA A 12 15.33 5.04 1.95
N THR A 13 15.18 5.92 0.95
CA THR A 13 13.86 6.27 0.38
C THR A 13 13.37 5.25 -0.65
N VAL A 14 14.28 4.48 -1.26
CA VAL A 14 13.95 3.56 -2.36
C VAL A 14 13.24 2.30 -1.86
N ALA A 15 13.51 1.88 -0.62
CA ALA A 15 12.88 0.72 0.01
C ALA A 15 11.53 1.04 0.70
N PHE A 16 11.10 2.31 0.75
CA PHE A 16 9.77 2.70 1.25
C PHE A 16 8.62 2.29 0.29
N CYS A 17 8.94 1.90 -0.95
CA CYS A 17 7.99 1.66 -2.03
C CYS A 17 7.57 0.19 -2.24
N LEU A 18 7.89 -0.72 -1.31
CA LEU A 18 7.43 -2.11 -1.36
C LEU A 18 6.12 -2.27 -0.58
N ALA A 19 5.01 -1.88 -1.20
CA ALA A 19 3.64 -2.17 -0.78
C ALA A 19 3.23 -1.77 0.67
N GLY A 20 4.03 -1.00 1.41
CA GLY A 20 3.81 -0.68 2.83
C GLY A 20 2.84 0.47 3.15
N ALA A 21 2.01 0.92 2.20
CA ALA A 21 1.16 2.10 2.35
C ALA A 21 -0.17 2.05 1.55
N LEU A 22 -0.85 0.89 1.52
CA LEU A 22 -2.22 0.77 1.01
C LEU A 22 -3.05 -0.24 1.83
N PRO A 23 -4.09 0.19 2.57
CA PRO A 23 -5.41 -0.41 2.39
C PRO A 23 -5.90 -0.06 0.97
N VAL A 24 -6.46 -1.01 0.23
CA VAL A 24 -7.09 -0.81 -1.10
C VAL A 24 -8.64 -0.74 -0.93
N GLN A 25 -9.47 -0.85 -2.00
CA GLN A 25 -10.84 -1.48 -2.03
C GLN A 25 -12.17 -0.68 -2.38
N TYR A 26 -12.39 0.01 -3.54
CA TYR A 26 -13.60 0.90 -3.78
C TYR A 26 -14.61 0.51 -4.86
N VAL A 27 -15.79 1.09 -4.78
CA VAL A 27 -16.83 1.11 -5.81
C VAL A 27 -17.12 2.55 -6.27
N ALA A 28 -17.58 2.72 -7.52
CA ALA A 28 -18.18 3.98 -7.98
C ALA A 28 -19.66 4.05 -7.61
N ALA A 29 -20.12 5.20 -7.10
CA ALA A 29 -21.48 5.35 -6.57
C ALA A 29 -22.55 5.53 -7.66
N GLN A 30 -23.37 4.50 -7.86
CA GLN A 30 -24.79 4.65 -8.20
C GLN A 30 -25.60 4.66 -6.88
N PRO A 31 -26.80 5.26 -6.83
CA PRO A 31 -27.65 5.23 -5.64
C PRO A 31 -28.29 3.84 -5.46
N MET A 32 -27.52 2.87 -4.97
CA MET A 32 -28.05 1.58 -4.56
C MET A 32 -28.79 1.70 -3.22
N GLN A 33 -29.94 1.03 -3.16
CA GLN A 33 -30.64 0.76 -1.90
C GLN A 33 -29.74 -0.07 -0.97
N ALA A 34 -30.06 -0.08 0.33
CA ALA A 34 -29.26 -0.70 1.38
C ALA A 34 -29.08 -2.23 1.18
N GLY A 35 -28.05 -2.61 0.41
CA GLY A 35 -27.50 -3.96 0.42
C GLY A 35 -26.84 -4.24 1.77
N GLY A 36 -26.89 -5.49 2.21
CA GLY A 36 -26.22 -5.93 3.43
C GLY A 36 -24.70 -5.72 3.35
N GLN A 37 -24.04 -5.70 4.51
CA GLN A 37 -22.58 -5.68 4.55
C GLN A 37 -22.01 -6.91 3.82
N PRO A 38 -20.93 -6.76 3.03
CA PRO A 38 -20.24 -7.90 2.42
C PRO A 38 -19.74 -8.85 3.51
N ALA A 39 -19.84 -10.16 3.29
CA ALA A 39 -19.45 -11.15 4.29
C ALA A 39 -17.92 -11.20 4.50
N SER A 40 -17.15 -10.92 3.45
CA SER A 40 -15.69 -10.87 3.48
C SER A 40 -15.12 -9.91 2.45
N LEU A 41 -13.82 -9.58 2.60
CA LEU A 41 -12.96 -8.96 1.60
C LEU A 41 -13.11 -9.50 0.17
N CYS A 42 -13.42 -10.80 0.03
CA CYS A 42 -13.53 -11.48 -1.26
C CYS A 42 -14.88 -11.20 -1.96
N ASP A 43 -15.92 -10.82 -1.20
CA ASP A 43 -17.28 -10.56 -1.70
C ASP A 43 -17.48 -9.11 -2.18
N MET A 44 -16.44 -8.30 -2.06
CA MET A 44 -16.52 -6.86 -2.24
C MET A 44 -16.82 -6.49 -3.69
N PRO A 45 -17.63 -5.45 -3.99
CA PRO A 45 -18.15 -5.24 -5.35
C PRO A 45 -17.12 -4.67 -6.35
N TRP A 46 -15.86 -4.62 -5.96
CA TRP A 46 -14.69 -4.22 -6.73
C TRP A 46 -13.57 -5.28 -6.71
N PHE A 47 -13.72 -6.37 -5.94
CA PHE A 47 -12.79 -7.50 -5.96
C PHE A 47 -13.01 -8.34 -7.22
N ARG A 48 -12.82 -7.69 -8.37
CA ARG A 48 -13.14 -8.17 -9.71
C ARG A 48 -12.06 -7.72 -10.68
N ALA A 49 -11.74 -8.56 -11.66
CA ALA A 49 -10.85 -8.22 -12.77
C ALA A 49 -11.29 -6.91 -13.45
N GLY A 50 -10.32 -6.18 -14.00
CA GLY A 50 -10.57 -4.90 -14.68
C GLY A 50 -10.50 -3.69 -13.74
N THR A 51 -10.87 -3.85 -12.47
CA THR A 51 -10.88 -2.78 -11.46
C THR A 51 -9.56 -2.02 -11.38
N ARG A 52 -9.64 -0.69 -11.44
CA ARG A 52 -8.49 0.21 -11.44
C ARG A 52 -8.69 1.38 -10.47
N VAL A 53 -7.62 1.69 -9.73
CA VAL A 53 -7.55 2.82 -8.80
C VAL A 53 -6.44 3.75 -9.24
N GLN A 54 -6.70 5.05 -9.28
CA GLN A 54 -5.66 6.06 -9.33
C GLN A 54 -5.59 6.79 -7.98
N MET A 55 -4.38 6.95 -7.46
CA MET A 55 -4.11 7.66 -6.23
C MET A 55 -2.98 8.66 -6.45
N GLU A 56 -3.14 9.86 -5.89
CA GLU A 56 -2.12 10.91 -5.91
C GLU A 56 -1.81 11.32 -4.47
N ALA A 57 -0.53 11.46 -4.14
CA ALA A 57 -0.12 12.03 -2.86
C ALA A 57 0.64 13.34 -3.02
N ASP A 58 0.43 14.24 -2.07
CA ASP A 58 1.08 15.54 -2.00
C ASP A 58 2.29 15.54 -1.03
N GLY A 59 2.77 16.74 -0.68
CA GLY A 59 3.84 16.94 0.30
C GLY A 59 5.25 16.84 -0.26
N GLU A 60 6.19 16.36 0.56
CA GLU A 60 7.62 16.31 0.22
C GLU A 60 8.01 15.14 -0.71
N MET A 61 7.15 14.12 -0.77
CA MET A 61 7.31 12.94 -1.61
C MET A 61 6.09 12.77 -2.52
N PRO A 62 5.84 13.71 -3.46
CA PRO A 62 4.73 13.59 -4.39
C PRO A 62 4.82 12.27 -5.15
N MET A 63 3.69 11.57 -5.23
CA MET A 63 3.60 10.28 -5.90
C MET A 63 2.26 10.09 -6.61
N SER A 64 2.32 9.38 -7.72
CA SER A 64 1.18 8.95 -8.52
C SER A 64 1.20 7.43 -8.55
N ILE A 65 0.10 6.77 -8.17
CA ILE A 65 -0.01 5.32 -8.05
C ILE A 65 -1.26 4.85 -8.80
N THR A 66 -1.06 4.06 -9.86
CA THR A 66 -2.11 3.27 -10.48
C THR A 66 -2.07 1.84 -9.93
N PHE A 67 -3.19 1.38 -9.38
CA PHE A 67 -3.41 -0.01 -9.03
C PHE A 67 -4.40 -0.64 -10.03
N ARG A 68 -4.15 -1.87 -10.48
CA ARG A 68 -5.09 -2.62 -11.33
C ARG A 68 -5.23 -4.07 -10.87
N LEU A 69 -6.45 -4.51 -10.65
CA LEU A 69 -6.79 -5.91 -10.41
C LEU A 69 -6.90 -6.62 -11.76
N ARG A 70 -5.89 -7.42 -12.13
CA ARG A 70 -5.90 -8.20 -13.38
C ARG A 70 -6.85 -9.38 -13.31
N GLN A 71 -6.81 -10.12 -12.21
CA GLN A 71 -7.61 -11.34 -12.00
C GLN A 71 -7.99 -11.43 -10.53
N ALA A 72 -9.21 -11.85 -10.25
CA ALA A 72 -9.71 -12.15 -8.92
C ALA A 72 -10.51 -13.46 -9.00
N ALA A 73 -10.25 -14.39 -8.09
CA ALA A 73 -10.93 -15.68 -8.03
C ALA A 73 -11.29 -16.00 -6.58
N VAL A 74 -12.58 -16.20 -6.30
CA VAL A 74 -13.04 -16.73 -5.01
C VAL A 74 -12.86 -18.24 -5.02
N GLN A 75 -12.38 -18.79 -3.90
CA GLN A 75 -12.09 -20.21 -3.71
C GLN A 75 -12.70 -20.68 -2.38
N PRO A 76 -12.89 -21.99 -2.16
CA PRO A 76 -13.32 -22.49 -0.85
C PRO A 76 -12.33 -22.06 0.24
N GLY A 77 -12.78 -21.27 1.22
CA GLY A 77 -11.94 -20.76 2.31
C GLY A 77 -11.12 -19.50 2.00
N GLY A 78 -11.35 -18.81 0.87
CA GLY A 78 -10.69 -17.53 0.61
C GLY A 78 -10.78 -17.02 -0.83
N CYS A 79 -9.79 -16.23 -1.24
CA CYS A 79 -9.67 -15.77 -2.61
C CYS A 79 -8.21 -15.55 -3.03
N GLU A 80 -7.96 -15.59 -4.33
CA GLU A 80 -6.68 -15.25 -4.94
C GLU A 80 -6.85 -14.05 -5.87
N ALA A 81 -5.83 -13.18 -5.90
CA ALA A 81 -5.83 -11.98 -6.72
C ALA A 81 -4.47 -11.69 -7.34
N ASN A 82 -4.50 -11.22 -8.59
CA ASN A 82 -3.33 -10.73 -9.31
C ASN A 82 -3.46 -9.21 -9.48
N PHE A 83 -2.56 -8.47 -8.85
CA PHE A 83 -2.50 -7.01 -8.88
C PHE A 83 -1.33 -6.53 -9.72
N GLU A 84 -1.53 -5.43 -10.44
CA GLU A 84 -0.46 -4.58 -10.94
C GLU A 84 -0.44 -3.26 -10.20
N ILE A 85 0.77 -2.78 -9.91
CA ILE A 85 1.02 -1.48 -9.31
C ILE A 85 2.02 -0.77 -10.20
N HIS A 86 1.59 0.33 -10.82
CA HIS A 86 2.47 1.29 -11.48
C HIS A 86 2.55 2.53 -10.60
N SER A 87 3.75 2.92 -10.19
CA SER A 87 3.94 4.13 -9.38
C SER A 87 5.05 5.02 -9.93
N LYS A 88 4.90 6.32 -9.68
CA LYS A 88 5.92 7.34 -9.91
C LYS A 88 6.09 8.10 -8.61
N SER A 89 7.28 8.10 -8.02
CA SER A 89 7.58 8.85 -6.80
C SER A 89 8.76 9.80 -7.04
N ALA A 90 8.66 11.03 -6.57
CA ALA A 90 9.76 11.98 -6.59
C ALA A 90 9.98 12.53 -5.18
N MET A 91 11.24 12.83 -4.82
CA MET A 91 11.53 13.65 -3.65
C MET A 91 11.61 15.10 -4.10
N ALA A 92 10.70 15.96 -3.62
CA ALA A 92 10.62 17.36 -4.02
C ALA A 92 11.96 18.11 -3.83
N ALA A 93 12.71 17.76 -2.77
CA ALA A 93 14.02 18.31 -2.47
C ALA A 93 15.12 17.97 -3.50
N LEU A 94 15.02 16.84 -4.21
CA LEU A 94 16.07 16.38 -5.13
C LEU A 94 15.95 17.00 -6.53
N LYS A 95 14.76 17.49 -6.92
CA LYS A 95 14.46 18.05 -8.26
C LYS A 95 14.88 17.15 -9.44
N GLY A 96 15.01 15.85 -9.20
CA GLY A 96 15.33 14.84 -10.22
C GLY A 96 14.08 14.30 -10.91
N PRO A 97 14.23 13.51 -11.99
CA PRO A 97 13.12 12.74 -12.53
C PRO A 97 12.60 11.74 -11.48
N PRO A 98 11.31 11.40 -11.49
CA PRO A 98 10.74 10.43 -10.56
C PRO A 98 11.37 9.04 -10.72
N VAL A 99 11.38 8.27 -9.65
CA VAL A 99 11.54 6.82 -9.71
C VAL A 99 10.22 6.24 -10.20
N VAL A 100 10.27 5.44 -11.26
CA VAL A 100 9.12 4.71 -11.78
C VAL A 100 9.21 3.27 -11.29
N VAL A 101 8.17 2.72 -10.69
CA VAL A 101 8.14 1.32 -10.23
C VAL A 101 6.95 0.61 -10.85
N ASP A 102 7.22 -0.45 -11.60
CA ASP A 102 6.25 -1.42 -12.07
C ASP A 102 6.32 -2.66 -11.17
N GLN A 103 5.18 -3.12 -10.62
CA GLN A 103 5.09 -4.30 -9.78
C GLN A 103 3.94 -5.20 -10.21
N VAL A 104 4.13 -6.51 -10.09
CA VAL A 104 3.07 -7.52 -10.30
C VAL A 104 3.06 -8.41 -9.07
N HIS A 105 1.91 -8.54 -8.40
CA HIS A 105 1.74 -9.32 -7.17
C HIS A 105 0.62 -10.34 -7.35
N ALA A 106 0.93 -11.62 -7.18
CA ALA A 106 -0.05 -12.68 -6.99
C ALA A 106 -0.21 -12.95 -5.49
N VAL A 107 -1.43 -12.95 -4.98
CA VAL A 107 -1.70 -13.12 -3.54
C VAL A 107 -2.78 -14.18 -3.31
N ARG A 108 -2.69 -14.82 -2.14
CA ARG A 108 -3.79 -15.57 -1.52
C ARG A 108 -4.27 -14.81 -0.29
N ILE A 109 -5.57 -14.71 -0.15
CA ILE A 109 -6.27 -14.04 0.96
C ILE A 109 -7.19 -15.08 1.60
N VAL A 110 -7.00 -15.30 2.89
CA VAL A 110 -7.88 -16.08 3.75
C VAL A 110 -8.57 -15.08 4.68
N PRO A 111 -9.88 -14.81 4.51
CA PRO A 111 -10.63 -13.94 5.41
C PRO A 111 -10.57 -14.42 6.87
N ALA A 112 -10.89 -13.52 7.81
CA ALA A 112 -11.09 -13.92 9.20
C ALA A 112 -12.38 -14.74 9.32
N GLU A 113 -12.32 -15.87 10.03
CA GLU A 113 -13.50 -16.66 10.42
C GLU A 113 -13.66 -16.62 11.95
N SER A 114 -14.73 -17.22 12.48
CA SER A 114 -15.06 -17.19 13.92
C SER A 114 -13.95 -17.83 14.78
N GLY A 115 -13.06 -16.98 15.31
CA GLY A 115 -11.94 -17.37 16.16
C GLY A 115 -10.57 -17.46 15.46
N SER A 116 -10.46 -17.05 14.20
CA SER A 116 -9.19 -17.00 13.45
C SER A 116 -8.86 -15.60 12.93
N GLU A 117 -7.58 -15.21 12.97
CA GLU A 117 -7.09 -14.02 12.27
C GLU A 117 -7.10 -14.29 10.76
N GLY A 118 -7.62 -13.34 9.97
CA GLY A 118 -7.44 -13.37 8.52
C GLY A 118 -5.97 -13.26 8.14
N ASN A 119 -5.58 -13.86 7.01
CA ASN A 119 -4.20 -13.88 6.53
C ASN A 119 -4.11 -13.56 5.04
N VAL A 120 -3.11 -12.76 4.64
CA VAL A 120 -2.72 -12.55 3.25
C VAL A 120 -1.29 -13.05 3.03
N GLU A 121 -1.03 -13.67 1.89
CA GLU A 121 0.28 -14.24 1.56
C GLU A 121 0.59 -14.07 0.08
N SER A 122 1.82 -13.67 -0.24
CA SER A 122 2.29 -13.59 -1.62
C SER A 122 2.51 -14.99 -2.19
N ILE A 123 1.86 -15.28 -3.32
CA ILE A 123 2.20 -16.41 -4.18
C ILE A 123 3.43 -16.06 -5.01
N SER A 124 3.48 -14.82 -5.52
CA SER A 124 4.67 -14.22 -6.14
C SER A 124 4.59 -12.70 -6.11
N ALA A 125 5.74 -12.02 -6.09
CA ALA A 125 5.79 -10.60 -6.39
C ALA A 125 7.06 -10.25 -7.16
N VAL A 126 6.90 -9.59 -8.32
CA VAL A 126 8.00 -9.11 -9.16
C VAL A 126 8.01 -7.59 -9.12
N VAL A 127 9.21 -7.02 -8.96
CA VAL A 127 9.41 -5.57 -8.79
C VAL A 127 10.43 -5.08 -9.80
N ASN A 128 10.08 -4.02 -10.52
CA ASN A 128 10.90 -3.41 -11.56
C ASN A 128 10.90 -1.89 -11.40
N ALA A 129 11.89 -1.37 -10.67
CA ALA A 129 12.07 0.07 -10.44
C ALA A 129 13.11 0.67 -11.40
N ARG A 130 12.85 1.89 -11.88
CA ARG A 130 13.73 2.66 -12.78
C ARG A 130 13.91 4.06 -12.21
N ALA A 131 15.14 4.40 -11.85
CA ALA A 131 15.58 5.73 -11.48
C ALA A 131 16.47 6.33 -12.60
N ARG A 132 16.92 7.58 -12.45
CA ARG A 132 17.70 8.31 -13.47
C ARG A 132 18.92 7.55 -14.03
N TYR A 133 19.61 6.79 -13.19
CA TYR A 133 20.88 6.14 -13.52
C TYR A 133 20.89 4.62 -13.25
N ALA A 134 19.86 4.11 -12.59
CA ALA A 134 19.82 2.74 -12.10
C ALA A 134 18.44 2.11 -12.36
N ARG A 135 18.44 0.82 -12.68
CA ARG A 135 17.25 -0.04 -12.66
C ARG A 135 17.43 -1.05 -11.55
N MET A 136 16.38 -1.32 -10.77
CA MET A 136 16.34 -2.43 -9.84
C MET A 136 15.31 -3.43 -10.32
N PHE A 137 15.67 -4.70 -10.36
CA PHE A 137 14.78 -5.77 -10.77
C PHE A 137 14.97 -7.00 -9.89
N GLY A 138 13.87 -7.61 -9.49
CA GLY A 138 13.88 -8.82 -8.69
C GLY A 138 12.52 -9.10 -8.06
N GLU A 139 12.55 -9.75 -6.91
CA GLU A 139 11.39 -10.37 -6.29
C GLU A 139 11.17 -9.88 -4.87
N ALA A 140 9.92 -9.94 -4.44
CA ALA A 140 9.52 -9.75 -3.07
C ALA A 140 8.63 -10.90 -2.60
N ALA A 141 8.58 -11.11 -1.30
CA ALA A 141 7.60 -11.96 -0.64
C ALA A 141 6.98 -11.18 0.52
N PHE A 142 5.72 -11.45 0.85
CA PHE A 142 5.08 -10.89 2.04
C PHE A 142 4.01 -11.80 2.61
N ARG A 143 3.80 -11.69 3.92
CA ARG A 143 2.79 -12.41 4.69
C ARG A 143 2.22 -11.47 5.75
N GLY A 144 0.91 -11.32 5.78
CA GLY A 144 0.19 -10.40 6.66
C GLY A 144 -0.87 -11.11 7.49
N ARG A 145 -0.92 -10.83 8.79
CA ARG A 145 -1.94 -11.31 9.74
C ARG A 145 -2.84 -10.17 10.18
N GLY A 146 -4.14 -10.47 10.30
CA GLY A 146 -5.18 -9.55 10.75
C GLY A 146 -5.88 -8.75 9.64
N VAL A 147 -5.52 -8.99 8.37
CA VAL A 147 -6.05 -8.44 7.09
C VAL A 147 -6.92 -7.18 7.22
N LEU A 148 -6.39 -6.05 6.73
CA LEU A 148 -7.06 -4.75 6.53
C LEU A 148 -8.37 -4.87 5.74
N ASP A 149 -9.43 -5.27 6.45
CA ASP A 149 -10.83 -5.26 6.04
C ASP A 149 -11.59 -4.26 6.92
N TYR A 150 -12.16 -3.23 6.30
CA TYR A 150 -13.04 -2.28 6.97
C TYR A 150 -14.52 -2.51 6.63
N ALA A 151 -14.80 -3.29 5.58
CA ALA A 151 -16.10 -3.32 4.92
C ALA A 151 -16.96 -4.52 5.33
N SER A 152 -16.36 -5.67 5.68
CA SER A 152 -17.07 -6.77 6.35
C SER A 152 -17.32 -6.50 7.84
N MET A 153 -16.60 -5.54 8.42
CA MET A 153 -16.71 -5.21 9.83
C MET A 153 -17.90 -4.29 10.15
N ALA A 154 -18.64 -4.60 11.21
CA ALA A 154 -19.60 -3.65 11.80
C ALA A 154 -18.84 -2.48 12.46
N LEU A 155 -18.61 -1.40 11.70
CA LEU A 155 -17.90 -0.19 12.15
C LEU A 155 -18.86 0.79 12.83
N GLN A 156 -18.47 1.30 14.00
CA GLN A 156 -19.22 2.32 14.75
C GLN A 156 -18.24 3.28 15.43
N GLU A 157 -18.65 4.53 15.66
CA GLU A 157 -17.85 5.52 16.37
C GLU A 157 -17.40 5.01 17.75
N GLY A 158 -16.12 5.20 18.08
CA GLY A 158 -15.53 4.75 19.34
C GLY A 158 -15.10 3.29 19.35
N LYS A 159 -15.49 2.48 18.36
CA LYS A 159 -14.99 1.10 18.23
C LYS A 159 -13.48 1.11 18.02
N VAL A 160 -12.79 0.18 18.69
CA VAL A 160 -11.39 -0.14 18.43
C VAL A 160 -11.36 -1.47 17.69
N LEU A 161 -10.64 -1.53 16.58
CA LEU A 161 -10.32 -2.76 15.86
C LEU A 161 -8.91 -3.19 16.24
N ASP A 162 -8.65 -4.49 16.18
CA ASP A 162 -7.32 -5.04 16.50
C ASP A 162 -6.24 -4.55 15.54
N GLY A 163 -5.00 -4.64 15.99
CA GLY A 163 -3.82 -4.36 15.17
C GLY A 163 -3.57 -5.43 14.12
N GLU A 164 -2.57 -5.20 13.26
CA GLU A 164 -2.17 -6.13 12.21
C GLU A 164 -0.64 -6.19 12.10
N THR A 165 -0.12 -7.23 11.47
CA THR A 165 1.33 -7.34 11.24
C THR A 165 1.61 -7.97 9.89
N PHE A 166 2.46 -7.31 9.11
CA PHE A 166 2.97 -7.77 7.83
C PHE A 166 4.48 -7.96 7.96
N GLU A 167 4.95 -9.10 7.49
CA GLU A 167 6.36 -9.43 7.30
C GLU A 167 6.63 -9.55 5.81
N SER A 168 7.82 -9.16 5.37
CA SER A 168 8.18 -9.11 3.97
C SER A 168 9.68 -9.28 3.75
N ALA A 169 10.02 -9.88 2.62
CA ALA A 169 11.38 -10.04 2.14
C ALA A 169 11.52 -9.41 0.75
N LEU A 170 12.72 -8.93 0.44
CA LEU A 170 13.09 -8.33 -0.85
C LEU A 170 14.44 -8.87 -1.30
N SER A 171 14.55 -9.21 -2.58
CA SER A 171 15.84 -9.44 -3.24
C SER A 171 15.82 -8.83 -4.64
N VAL A 172 16.59 -7.75 -4.85
CA VAL A 172 16.70 -7.07 -6.15
C VAL A 172 18.15 -6.92 -6.60
N LYS A 173 18.37 -7.11 -7.90
CA LYS A 173 19.62 -6.77 -8.60
C LYS A 173 19.55 -5.32 -9.06
N ILE A 174 20.66 -4.61 -8.92
CA ILE A 174 20.82 -3.21 -9.32
C ILE A 174 21.65 -3.18 -10.61
N TYR A 175 21.13 -2.51 -11.63
CA TYR A 175 21.74 -2.39 -12.94
C TYR A 175 22.01 -0.92 -13.28
N ARG A 176 23.18 -0.62 -13.85
CA ARG A 176 23.47 0.69 -14.44
C ARG A 176 22.62 0.87 -15.70
N LEU A 177 21.72 1.86 -15.69
CA LEU A 177 20.71 2.01 -16.75
C LEU A 177 21.33 2.26 -18.14
N ALA A 178 22.49 2.91 -18.21
CA ALA A 178 23.17 3.26 -19.46
C ALA A 178 23.90 2.07 -20.14
N THR A 179 24.27 1.03 -19.39
CA THR A 179 25.08 -0.10 -19.90
C THR A 179 24.41 -1.46 -19.74
N GLY A 180 23.38 -1.59 -18.89
CA GLY A 180 22.78 -2.87 -18.52
C GLY A 180 23.63 -3.71 -17.56
N GLU A 181 24.79 -3.22 -17.15
CA GLU A 181 25.73 -3.86 -16.22
C GLU A 181 25.10 -4.03 -14.83
N GLU A 182 25.19 -5.22 -14.23
CA GLU A 182 24.84 -5.46 -12.83
C GLU A 182 25.93 -4.84 -11.93
N VAL A 183 25.54 -3.83 -11.14
CA VAL A 183 26.44 -3.06 -10.26
C VAL A 183 26.30 -3.43 -8.78
N GLY A 184 25.40 -4.36 -8.46
CA GLY A 184 25.24 -4.90 -7.11
C GLY A 184 23.87 -5.50 -6.86
N THR A 185 23.65 -5.93 -5.62
CA THR A 185 22.37 -6.45 -5.12
C THR A 185 21.92 -5.65 -3.90
N MET A 186 20.62 -5.66 -3.65
CA MET A 186 20.01 -5.17 -2.42
C MET A 186 19.04 -6.22 -1.89
N ARG A 187 19.17 -6.60 -0.61
CA ARG A 187 18.29 -7.54 0.07
C ARG A 187 17.80 -7.00 1.39
N ALA A 188 16.54 -7.25 1.72
CA ALA A 188 15.98 -7.07 3.05
C ALA A 188 15.25 -8.36 3.40
N GLU A 189 15.82 -9.18 4.28
CA GLU A 189 15.27 -10.50 4.62
C GLU A 189 14.05 -10.41 5.56
N HIS A 190 14.00 -9.36 6.39
CA HIS A 190 13.01 -9.19 7.47
C HIS A 190 12.52 -7.73 7.56
N ALA A 191 11.91 -7.23 6.49
CA ALA A 191 11.16 -5.99 6.55
C ALA A 191 9.77 -6.24 7.16
N SER A 192 9.28 -5.33 8.00
CA SER A 192 8.01 -5.49 8.72
C SER A 192 7.19 -4.21 8.81
N VAL A 193 5.87 -4.38 8.85
CA VAL A 193 4.89 -3.33 9.10
C VAL A 193 3.97 -3.80 10.22
N ALA A 194 3.99 -3.11 11.36
CA ALA A 194 3.05 -3.33 12.45
C ALA A 194 2.04 -2.18 12.49
N VAL A 195 0.75 -2.52 12.46
CA VAL A 195 -0.37 -1.61 12.63
C VAL A 195 -0.89 -1.79 14.05
N GLY A 196 -0.89 -0.72 14.84
CA GLY A 196 -1.46 -0.72 16.19
C GLY A 196 -3.00 -0.76 16.17
N PRO A 197 -3.65 -0.81 17.35
CA PRO A 197 -5.10 -0.78 17.46
C PRO A 197 -5.71 0.42 16.70
N ARG A 198 -6.75 0.15 15.92
CA ARG A 198 -7.36 1.11 14.99
C ARG A 198 -8.63 1.71 15.59
N LYS A 199 -8.62 3.00 15.88
CA LYS A 199 -9.75 3.70 16.49
C LYS A 199 -10.68 4.28 15.41
N VAL A 200 -11.93 3.83 15.38
CA VAL A 200 -12.98 4.35 14.50
C VAL A 200 -13.56 5.64 15.09
N GLY A 201 -13.50 6.73 14.34
CA GLY A 201 -14.09 8.02 14.68
C GLY A 201 -15.49 8.24 14.12
N ARG A 202 -16.02 9.45 14.33
CA ARG A 202 -17.35 9.85 13.87
C ARG A 202 -17.45 9.95 12.34
N LEU A 203 -18.56 9.48 11.78
CA LEU A 203 -18.89 9.67 10.36
C LEU A 203 -18.97 11.16 10.02
N GLN A 204 -18.16 11.59 9.04
CA GLN A 204 -18.01 12.98 8.63
C GLN A 204 -18.15 13.10 7.11
N THR A 205 -18.57 14.26 6.62
CA THR A 205 -18.55 14.54 5.17
C THR A 205 -17.22 15.19 4.82
N ILE A 206 -16.47 14.59 3.91
CA ILE A 206 -15.19 15.13 3.41
C ILE A 206 -15.27 15.42 1.91
N ALA A 207 -14.54 16.44 1.46
CA ALA A 207 -14.32 16.70 0.04
C ALA A 207 -13.25 15.74 -0.49
N THR A 208 -13.56 15.04 -1.58
CA THR A 208 -12.67 14.09 -2.27
C THR A 208 -12.69 14.37 -3.77
N ALA A 209 -11.77 13.78 -4.53
CA ALA A 209 -11.77 13.90 -5.99
C ALA A 209 -13.03 13.29 -6.65
N LEU A 210 -13.66 12.31 -5.99
CA LEU A 210 -14.93 11.69 -6.42
C LEU A 210 -16.17 12.44 -5.85
N GLY A 211 -16.00 13.71 -5.47
CA GLY A 211 -17.03 14.55 -4.86
C GLY A 211 -17.11 14.44 -3.32
N PRO A 212 -18.11 15.09 -2.68
CA PRO A 212 -18.33 14.99 -1.24
C PRO A 212 -18.78 13.58 -0.84
N GLN A 213 -18.12 12.97 0.15
CA GLN A 213 -18.41 11.61 0.60
C GLN A 213 -18.51 11.52 2.12
N LYS A 214 -19.35 10.62 2.63
CA LYS A 214 -19.50 10.36 4.08
C LYS A 214 -18.56 9.24 4.50
N CYS A 215 -17.61 9.54 5.36
CA CYS A 215 -16.50 8.66 5.70
C CYS A 215 -16.22 8.64 7.21
N LEU A 216 -15.85 7.47 7.72
CA LEU A 216 -15.35 7.23 9.07
C LEU A 216 -13.81 7.41 9.04
N PRO A 217 -13.23 8.35 9.82
CA PRO A 217 -11.79 8.38 10.03
C PRO A 217 -11.39 7.23 10.97
N ILE A 218 -10.47 6.40 10.53
CA ILE A 218 -9.92 5.27 11.28
C ILE A 218 -8.45 5.59 11.55
N SER A 219 -8.11 5.85 12.81
CA SER A 219 -6.77 6.34 13.20
C SER A 219 -5.96 5.29 13.97
N TYR A 220 -4.68 5.18 13.64
CA TYR A 220 -3.77 4.19 14.21
C TYR A 220 -2.29 4.62 14.13
N GLU A 221 -1.44 3.98 14.95
CA GLU A 221 0.01 4.05 14.80
C GLU A 221 0.49 2.97 13.83
N LYS A 222 1.32 3.31 12.86
CA LYS A 222 2.00 2.38 11.95
C LYS A 222 3.50 2.42 12.22
N ARG A 223 4.10 1.26 12.50
CA ARG A 223 5.56 1.08 12.61
C ARG A 223 6.06 0.32 11.40
N THR A 224 7.11 0.81 10.75
CA THR A 224 7.72 0.15 9.58
C THR A 224 9.21 0.00 9.78
N SER A 225 9.74 -1.21 9.57
CA SER A 225 11.17 -1.51 9.60
C SER A 225 11.57 -2.19 8.29
N LEU A 226 12.79 -1.95 7.81
CA LEU A 226 13.37 -2.76 6.72
C LEU A 226 14.25 -3.89 7.27
N GLY A 227 14.35 -4.00 8.60
CA GLY A 227 15.33 -4.86 9.27
C GLY A 227 16.75 -4.42 8.94
N ALA A 228 17.62 -5.40 8.76
CA ALA A 228 18.92 -5.19 8.16
C ALA A 228 18.83 -5.28 6.64
N LEU A 229 19.35 -4.25 5.97
CA LEU A 229 19.44 -4.15 4.53
C LEU A 229 20.85 -4.54 4.09
N GLU A 230 21.00 -5.61 3.31
CA GLU A 230 22.25 -5.89 2.60
C GLU A 230 22.29 -5.07 1.31
N PHE A 231 23.37 -4.33 1.08
CA PHE A 231 23.59 -3.53 -0.12
C PHE A 231 25.03 -3.70 -0.60
N ALA A 232 25.22 -4.27 -1.79
CA ALA A 232 26.54 -4.51 -2.39
C ALA A 232 27.56 -5.26 -1.49
N GLY A 233 27.07 -6.08 -0.54
CA GLY A 233 27.88 -6.82 0.43
C GLY A 233 28.07 -6.12 1.79
N GLU A 234 27.64 -4.87 1.94
CA GLU A 234 27.59 -4.17 3.22
C GLU A 234 26.24 -4.36 3.90
N ARG A 235 26.23 -4.51 5.23
CA ARG A 235 25.01 -4.62 6.04
C ARG A 235 24.68 -3.26 6.66
N LEU A 236 23.51 -2.72 6.33
CA LEU A 236 22.99 -1.44 6.79
C LEU A 236 21.79 -1.68 7.71
N GLU A 237 21.92 -1.35 8.98
CA GLU A 237 20.79 -1.42 9.92
C GLU A 237 19.82 -0.26 9.67
N SER A 238 18.54 -0.57 9.42
CA SER A 238 17.51 0.45 9.23
C SER A 238 16.91 0.91 10.57
N ILE A 239 16.62 2.21 10.69
CA ILE A 239 15.91 2.75 11.85
C ILE A 239 14.40 2.57 11.62
N PRO A 240 13.68 1.85 12.50
CA PRO A 240 12.22 1.72 12.39
C PRO A 240 11.55 3.09 12.43
N THR A 241 10.63 3.31 11.49
CA THR A 241 9.86 4.56 11.38
C THR A 241 8.49 4.38 12.03
N VAL A 242 8.09 5.36 12.84
CA VAL A 242 6.74 5.42 13.44
C VAL A 242 5.96 6.56 12.79
N MET A 243 4.73 6.27 12.38
CA MET A 243 3.81 7.19 11.72
C MET A 243 2.44 7.12 12.40
N ASN A 244 1.74 8.25 12.51
CA ASN A 244 0.31 8.24 12.84
C ASN A 244 -0.47 8.31 11.52
N VAL A 245 -1.37 7.38 11.29
CA VAL A 245 -2.15 7.26 10.06
C VAL A 245 -3.62 7.47 10.36
N THR A 246 -4.32 8.20 9.49
CA THR A 246 -5.79 8.27 9.47
C THR A 246 -6.30 7.89 8.10
N ASP A 247 -7.01 6.77 8.04
CA ASP A 247 -7.74 6.31 6.86
C ASP A 247 -9.17 6.85 6.89
N TRP A 248 -9.58 7.57 5.85
CA TRP A 248 -10.96 8.01 5.66
C TRP A 248 -11.78 6.96 4.91
N TYR A 249 -12.24 5.94 5.63
CA TYR A 249 -13.07 4.86 5.09
C TYR A 249 -14.50 5.34 4.77
N CYS A 250 -14.99 5.17 3.54
CA CYS A 250 -16.30 5.67 3.10
C CYS A 250 -17.27 4.49 2.85
N PRO A 251 -18.25 4.23 3.74
CA PRO A 251 -19.10 3.04 3.65
C PRO A 251 -20.00 2.97 2.41
N SER A 252 -20.30 4.11 1.77
CA SER A 252 -21.07 4.18 0.52
C SER A 252 -20.41 3.45 -0.65
N VAL A 253 -19.11 3.18 -0.54
CA VAL A 253 -18.27 2.72 -1.64
C VAL A 253 -17.25 1.62 -1.21
N PHE A 254 -16.97 1.43 0.09
CA PHE A 254 -16.23 0.27 0.69
C PHE A 254 -14.67 0.26 0.76
N PHE A 255 -13.95 1.37 0.54
CA PHE A 255 -12.48 1.59 0.75
C PHE A 255 -12.28 2.81 1.67
N VAL A 256 -11.05 3.32 1.63
CA VAL A 256 -10.46 4.58 2.11
C VAL A 256 -10.24 5.56 0.94
N LEU A 257 -10.87 6.76 0.93
CA LEU A 257 -10.70 7.77 -0.15
C LEU A 257 -9.50 8.67 0.07
N ARG A 258 -9.05 8.73 1.32
CA ARG A 258 -7.92 9.53 1.75
C ARG A 258 -7.18 8.82 2.86
N THR A 259 -5.87 8.73 2.75
CA THR A 259 -5.00 8.37 3.86
C THR A 259 -4.15 9.58 4.22
N GLU A 260 -4.23 10.04 5.47
CA GLU A 260 -3.34 11.05 6.02
C GLU A 260 -2.24 10.37 6.83
N VAL A 261 -0.98 10.58 6.45
CA VAL A 261 0.20 10.08 7.16
C VAL A 261 0.89 11.23 7.86
N ARG A 262 1.02 11.15 9.18
CA ARG A 262 1.65 12.16 10.04
C ARG A 262 2.95 11.62 10.61
N GLN A 263 4.07 12.22 10.19
CA GLN A 263 5.42 11.79 10.55
C GLN A 263 6.31 13.03 10.75
N MET A 264 7.07 13.07 11.84
CA MET A 264 8.04 14.15 12.13
C MET A 264 7.46 15.58 11.99
N GLY A 265 6.21 15.78 12.43
CA GLY A 265 5.50 17.07 12.34
C GLY A 265 4.96 17.42 10.95
N LYS A 266 5.19 16.59 9.93
CA LYS A 266 4.69 16.76 8.56
C LYS A 266 3.47 15.89 8.33
N VAL A 267 2.59 16.34 7.43
CA VAL A 267 1.44 15.59 6.94
C VAL A 267 1.67 15.32 5.46
N GLN A 268 1.55 14.07 5.05
CA GLN A 268 1.39 13.66 3.67
C GLN A 268 -0.03 13.13 3.49
N ARG A 269 -0.73 13.60 2.46
CA ARG A 269 -2.07 13.13 2.13
C ARG A 269 -2.02 12.37 0.82
N VAL A 270 -2.56 11.16 0.82
CA VAL A 270 -2.85 10.35 -0.37
C VAL A 270 -4.35 10.46 -0.61
N ASP A 271 -4.78 10.90 -1.80
CA ASP A 271 -6.18 10.96 -2.22
C ASP A 271 -6.40 9.98 -3.39
N VAL A 272 -7.48 9.21 -3.37
CA VAL A 272 -7.97 8.45 -4.53
C VAL A 272 -8.57 9.47 -5.52
N THR A 273 -8.01 9.54 -6.73
CA THR A 273 -8.39 10.53 -7.76
C THR A 273 -9.23 9.97 -8.88
N ALA A 274 -9.13 8.67 -9.16
CA ALA A 274 -10.04 7.96 -10.05
C ALA A 274 -10.33 6.56 -9.52
N PHE A 275 -11.55 6.10 -9.74
CA PHE A 275 -11.94 4.72 -9.46
C PHE A 275 -12.78 4.16 -10.59
N GLU A 276 -12.23 3.18 -11.30
CA GLU A 276 -12.83 2.53 -12.46
C GLU A 276 -13.13 1.07 -12.13
N ARG A 277 -14.33 0.61 -12.48
CA ARG A 277 -14.70 -0.81 -12.51
C ARG A 277 -15.14 -1.12 -13.93
N GLU A 278 -14.73 -2.27 -14.43
CA GLU A 278 -15.27 -2.80 -15.68
C GLU A 278 -16.71 -3.23 -15.39
N GLU A 279 -17.70 -2.59 -16.03
CA GLU A 279 -19.10 -3.05 -15.94
C GLU A 279 -19.22 -4.41 -16.66
N PRO A 280 -20.11 -5.31 -16.20
CA PRO A 280 -20.40 -6.53 -16.94
C PRO A 280 -20.88 -6.17 -18.35
N LEU A 281 -20.37 -6.87 -19.36
CA LEU A 281 -21.06 -6.93 -20.65
C LEU A 281 -22.41 -7.64 -20.41
N GLU A 282 -23.50 -6.91 -20.61
CA GLU A 282 -24.88 -7.45 -20.63
C GLU A 282 -25.11 -8.40 -21.82
#